data_AF-A0A5S4HF58-F1
#
_entry.id   AF-A0A5S4HF58-F1
#
_cell.length_a   1.000
_cell.length_b   1.000
_cell.length_c   1.000
_cell.angle_alpha   90.00
_cell.angle_beta   90.00
_cell.angle_gamma   90.00
#
_symmetry.space_group_name_H-M   'P 1'
#
loop_
_entity.id
_entity.type
_entity.pdbx_description
1 polymer ?
#
loop_
_entity_poly.entity_id
_entity_poly.type
_entity_poly.pdbx_seq_one_letter_code
_entity_poly.pdbx_strand_id
1 'polypeptide(L)'
;MIERVCDDPLLASEWATGDEADGDNTELRHRCADRCVNYVFAVSCDHPLVLGGAQTRIDTAFAAVSETVWQRLVCGNPGQGPPPV
;
A
#
# COMPACT_ATOMS: atom_id res chain seq x y z
N MET A 1 -3.12 1.84 15.99
CA MET A 1 -4.15 0.78 16.06
C MET A 1 -3.67 -0.47 15.33
N ILE A 2 -3.16 -0.32 14.10
CA ILE A 2 -2.56 -1.40 13.33
C ILE A 2 -1.36 -2.04 14.04
N GLU A 3 -0.55 -1.26 14.76
CA GLU A 3 0.60 -1.79 15.52
C GLU A 3 0.15 -2.88 16.50
N ARG A 4 -1.02 -2.71 17.13
CA ARG A 4 -1.56 -3.69 18.07
C ARG A 4 -1.93 -5.01 17.38
N VAL A 5 -2.48 -4.92 16.17
CA VAL A 5 -2.81 -6.10 15.33
C VAL A 5 -1.53 -6.84 14.95
N CYS A 6 -0.46 -6.12 14.64
CA CYS A 6 0.84 -6.72 14.37
C CYS A 6 1.45 -7.37 15.61
N ASP A 7 1.33 -6.73 16.77
CA ASP A 7 2.06 -7.10 17.99
C ASP A 7 1.37 -8.18 18.84
N ASP A 8 0.04 -8.31 18.77
CA ASP A 8 -0.74 -9.20 19.63
C ASP A 8 -1.03 -10.55 18.95
N PRO A 9 -0.38 -11.65 19.39
CA PRO A 9 -0.59 -12.97 18.79
C PRO A 9 -2.01 -13.49 18.97
N LEU A 10 -2.81 -12.91 19.88
CA LEU A 10 -4.21 -13.30 20.08
C LEU A 10 -5.15 -12.71 19.02
N LEU A 11 -4.72 -11.69 18.27
CA LEU A 11 -5.55 -11.03 17.26
C LEU A 11 -5.59 -11.77 15.90
N ALA A 12 -4.87 -12.90 15.77
CA ALA A 12 -4.94 -13.89 14.69
C ALA A 12 -5.10 -13.32 13.26
N SER A 13 -4.56 -12.12 13.00
CA SER A 13 -4.78 -11.42 11.74
C SER A 13 -3.70 -11.81 10.74
N GLU A 14 -4.11 -12.39 9.62
CA GLU A 14 -3.18 -12.87 8.59
C GLU A 14 -2.65 -11.73 7.70
N TRP A 15 -3.36 -10.60 7.65
CA TRP A 15 -3.01 -9.44 6.84
C TRP A 15 -3.38 -8.11 7.52
N ALA A 16 -2.62 -7.05 7.21
CA ALA A 16 -2.92 -5.68 7.59
C ALA A 16 -3.02 -4.78 6.35
N THR A 17 -3.92 -3.79 6.40
CA THR A 17 -4.02 -2.74 5.38
C THR A 17 -4.12 -1.38 6.05
N GLY A 18 -3.58 -0.36 5.39
CA GLY A 18 -3.37 0.97 5.94
C GLY A 18 -3.19 2.00 4.84
N ASP A 19 -3.48 3.25 5.17
CA ASP A 19 -3.37 4.36 4.22
C ASP A 19 -1.93 4.91 4.15
N GLU A 20 -1.78 6.07 3.51
CA GLU A 20 -0.48 6.76 3.34
C GLU A 20 0.23 7.01 4.68
N ALA A 21 -0.50 7.33 5.75
CA ALA A 21 0.08 7.59 7.06
C ALA A 21 0.72 6.33 7.66
N ASP A 22 0.06 5.18 7.47
CA ASP A 22 0.59 3.89 7.90
C ASP A 22 1.77 3.44 7.02
N GLY A 23 1.72 3.69 5.71
CA GLY A 23 2.79 3.30 4.81
C GLY A 23 4.05 4.11 5.00
N ASP A 24 3.96 5.42 5.20
CA ASP A 24 5.14 6.26 5.44
C ASP A 24 5.82 5.97 6.79
N ASN A 25 5.13 5.26 7.70
CA ASN A 25 5.73 4.70 8.89
C ASN A 25 6.60 3.46 8.58
N THR A 26 7.89 3.67 8.36
CA THR A 26 8.85 2.59 8.07
C THR A 26 8.98 1.61 9.24
N GLU A 27 8.83 2.06 10.48
CA GLU A 27 8.87 1.20 11.65
C GLU A 27 7.71 0.19 11.64
N LEU A 28 6.53 0.62 11.22
CA LEU A 28 5.38 -0.27 11.11
C LEU A 28 5.61 -1.39 10.09
N ARG A 29 6.26 -1.10 8.96
CA ARG A 29 6.64 -2.13 7.98
C ARG A 29 7.63 -3.13 8.55
N HIS A 30 8.64 -2.67 9.28
CA HIS A 30 9.59 -3.56 9.95
C HIS A 30 8.87 -4.45 10.98
N ARG A 31 7.96 -3.88 11.77
CA ARG A 31 7.16 -4.65 12.74
C ARG A 31 6.32 -5.74 12.09
N CYS A 32 5.68 -5.48 10.95
CA CYS A 32 4.95 -6.49 10.18
C CYS A 32 5.89 -7.59 9.68
N ALA A 33 7.05 -7.20 9.11
CA ALA A 33 8.03 -8.14 8.59
C ALA A 33 8.61 -9.05 9.68
N ASP A 34 9.00 -8.49 10.82
CA ASP A 34 9.57 -9.22 11.96
C ASP A 34 8.59 -10.25 12.55
N ARG A 35 7.29 -9.99 12.42
CA ARG A 35 6.21 -10.82 12.98
C ARG A 35 5.49 -11.67 11.93
N CYS A 36 6.00 -11.69 10.70
CA CYS A 36 5.43 -12.44 9.59
C CYS A 36 3.95 -12.10 9.30
N VAL A 37 3.55 -10.85 9.53
CA VAL A 37 2.20 -10.38 9.17
C VAL A 37 2.25 -9.85 7.73
N ASN A 38 1.40 -10.37 6.85
CA ASN A 38 1.30 -9.85 5.49
C ASN A 38 0.71 -8.44 5.50
N TYR A 39 1.12 -7.55 4.61
CA TYR A 39 0.58 -6.19 4.62
C TYR A 39 0.53 -5.54 3.24
N VAL A 40 -0.43 -4.63 3.08
CA VAL A 40 -0.54 -3.72 1.94
C VAL A 40 -0.79 -2.31 2.48
N PHE A 41 0.18 -1.42 2.35
CA PHE A 41 0.03 -0.02 2.77
C PHE A 41 0.15 0.89 1.56
N ALA A 42 -0.73 1.90 1.50
CA ALA A 42 -0.54 3.01 0.57
C ALA A 42 0.67 3.84 1.04
N VAL A 43 1.38 4.49 0.13
CA VAL A 43 2.57 5.29 0.42
C VAL A 43 2.51 6.59 -0.34
N SER A 44 3.26 7.60 0.09
CA SER A 44 3.30 8.86 -0.67
C SER A 44 3.89 8.66 -2.06
N CYS A 45 3.45 9.48 -3.03
CA CYS A 45 3.93 9.40 -4.42
C CYS A 45 5.44 9.69 -4.55
N ASP A 46 6.02 10.43 -3.61
CA ASP A 46 7.46 10.72 -3.57
C ASP A 46 8.22 9.81 -2.58
N HIS A 47 7.56 8.78 -2.05
CA HIS A 47 8.16 7.85 -1.10
C HIS A 47 9.45 7.22 -1.65
N PRO A 48 10.57 7.27 -0.91
CA PRO A 48 11.82 6.68 -1.36
C PRO A 48 11.79 5.16 -1.27
N LEU A 49 12.25 4.48 -2.31
CA LEU A 49 12.50 3.04 -2.29
C LEU A 49 13.89 2.68 -2.80
N VAL A 50 14.39 1.51 -2.40
CA VAL A 50 15.63 0.94 -2.94
C VAL A 50 15.27 -0.10 -3.99
N LEU A 51 15.61 0.18 -5.25
CA LEU A 51 15.48 -0.75 -6.37
C LEU A 51 16.85 -1.02 -6.98
N GLY A 52 17.21 -2.30 -7.14
CA GLY A 52 18.49 -2.68 -7.76
C GLY A 52 19.73 -2.12 -7.04
N GLY A 53 19.62 -1.82 -5.74
CA GLY A 53 20.71 -1.24 -4.94
C GLY A 53 20.82 0.29 -5.00
N ALA A 54 19.94 0.98 -5.73
CA ALA A 54 19.89 2.44 -5.77
C ALA A 54 18.60 2.97 -5.14
N GLN A 55 18.69 4.09 -4.43
CA GLN A 55 17.53 4.79 -3.90
C GLN A 55 16.87 5.62 -5.02
N THR A 56 15.56 5.47 -5.18
CA THR A 56 14.75 6.20 -6.16
C THR A 56 13.39 6.56 -5.55
N ARG A 57 12.67 7.51 -6.15
CA ARG A 57 11.28 7.81 -5.78
C ARG A 57 10.33 6.82 -6.45
N ILE A 58 9.23 6.52 -5.76
CA ILE A 58 8.25 5.57 -6.26
C ILE A 58 7.59 6.02 -7.55
N ASP A 59 7.18 7.28 -7.67
CA ASP A 59 6.62 7.83 -8.92
C ASP A 59 7.57 7.69 -10.12
N THR A 60 8.86 7.96 -9.91
CA THR A 60 9.89 7.88 -10.94
C THR A 60 10.11 6.43 -11.36
N ALA A 61 10.11 5.50 -10.41
CA ALA A 61 10.23 4.08 -10.70
C ALA A 61 9.03 3.55 -11.50
N PHE A 62 7.81 3.92 -11.12
CA PHE A 62 6.60 3.46 -11.80
C PHE A 62 6.35 4.14 -13.15
N ALA A 63 6.83 5.37 -13.36
CA ALA A 63 6.80 6.02 -14.67
C ALA A 63 7.62 5.26 -15.72
N ALA A 64 8.62 4.48 -15.31
CA ALA A 64 9.41 3.63 -16.20
C ALA A 64 8.73 2.28 -16.56
N VAL A 65 7.63 1.95 -15.88
CA VAL A 65 6.88 0.70 -16.10
C VAL A 65 5.92 0.87 -17.28
N SER A 66 6.01 -0.04 -18.25
CA SER A 66 5.17 -0.02 -19.46
C SER A 66 3.67 0.04 -19.12
N GLU A 67 2.91 0.89 -19.82
CA GLU A 67 1.45 0.96 -19.67
C GLU A 67 0.77 -0.41 -19.87
N THR A 68 1.34 -1.27 -20.70
CA THR A 68 0.79 -2.59 -21.02
C THR A 68 0.77 -3.59 -19.86
N VAL A 69 1.53 -3.36 -18.79
CA VAL A 69 1.53 -4.25 -17.62
C VAL A 69 0.53 -3.81 -16.54
N TRP A 70 -0.09 -2.64 -16.70
CA TRP A 70 -1.08 -2.14 -15.76
C TRP A 70 -2.47 -2.66 -16.07
N GLN A 71 -3.16 -3.12 -15.02
CA GLN A 71 -4.57 -3.48 -15.11
C GLN A 71 -5.44 -2.32 -14.61
N ARG A 72 -6.29 -1.80 -15.49
CA ARG A 72 -7.31 -0.82 -15.09
C ARG A 72 -8.41 -1.51 -14.28
N LEU A 73 -8.58 -1.08 -13.04
CA LEU A 73 -9.73 -1.43 -12.21
C LEU A 73 -10.73 -0.26 -12.23
N VAL A 74 -12.02 -0.57 -12.25
CA VAL A 74 -13.10 0.42 -12.17
C VAL A 74 -14.00 0.03 -11.01
N CYS A 75 -14.20 0.95 -10.07
CA CYS A 75 -15.15 0.77 -8.97
C CYS A 75 -16.46 1.51 -9.30
N GLY A 76 -17.57 0.78 -9.37
CA GLY A 76 -18.91 1.30 -9.62
C GLY A 76 -19.49 0.87 -10.98
N ASN A 77 -20.80 0.65 -11.03
CA ASN A 77 -21.52 0.47 -12.30
C ASN A 77 -21.67 1.86 -12.95
N PRO A 78 -21.36 2.06 -14.26
CA PRO A 78 -21.51 3.35 -14.92
C PRO A 78 -22.92 3.96 -14.89
N GLY A 79 -23.93 3.23 -14.39
CA GLY A 79 -25.32 3.69 -14.24
C GLY A 79 -25.77 4.05 -12.81
N GLN A 80 -24.88 4.09 -11.82
CA GLN A 80 -25.20 4.45 -10.43
C GLN A 80 -24.86 5.91 -10.07
N GLY A 81 -24.88 6.80 -11.06
CA GLY A 81 -24.88 8.25 -10.80
C GLY A 81 -26.27 8.71 -10.30
N PRO A 82 -26.34 9.77 -9.49
CA PRO A 82 -27.63 10.42 -9.22
C PRO A 82 -28.25 10.93 -10.55
N PRO A 83 -29.59 10.92 -10.68
CA PRO A 83 -30.23 11.43 -11.89
C PRO A 83 -29.83 12.89 -12.15
N PRO A 84 -29.75 13.34 -13.42
CA PRO A 84 -29.48 14.74 -13.73
C PRO A 84 -30.53 15.64 -13.06
N VAL A 85 -30.04 16.72 -12.43
CA VAL A 85 -30.85 17.79 -11.83
C VAL A 85 -31.52 18.66 -12.87
#